data_AF-A0A7S8E5H5-F1
#
_entry.id   AF-A0A7S8E5H5-F1
#
_cell.length_a   1.000
_cell.length_b   1.000
_cell.length_c   1.000
_cell.angle_alpha   90.00
_cell.angle_beta   90.00
_cell.angle_gamma   90.00
#
_symmetry.space_group_name_H-M   'P 1'
#
loop_
_entity.id
_entity.type
_entity.pdbx_description
1 polymer ?
#
loop_
_entity_poly.entity_id
_entity_poly.type
_entity_poly.pdbx_seq_one_letter_code
_entity_poly.pdbx_strand_id
1 'polypeptide(L)'
;MQSVQVDRTEPLLYTALKRHMLALFGASVAMALHIYLSFDNQGWLALARIGTALGHGLLFGHVVALLVTGLLVMIPRIQFIVLRICAACLWGVAFGTLAWWVHVGLLLQQPTPDFGVLLIGGVALSAGFILCGLRKLPFWLRMLITAGPLFVVIVVTYQNYFATLAQPSPETALLYFRPDYPNMVWWVGGIFSLLIAFFGTVGWGRRSF
;
A
#
# COMPACT_ATOMS: atom_id res chain seq x y z
N MET A 1 33.20 -22.37 -31.88
CA MET A 1 33.13 -21.54 -30.66
C MET A 1 31.72 -21.64 -30.11
N GLN A 2 31.52 -22.43 -29.04
CA GLN A 2 30.22 -22.52 -28.36
C GLN A 2 30.06 -21.30 -27.46
N SER A 3 29.04 -20.49 -27.72
CA SER A 3 28.66 -19.40 -26.83
C SER A 3 28.18 -20.00 -25.50
N VAL A 4 28.91 -19.73 -24.42
CA VAL A 4 28.47 -20.07 -23.06
C VAL A 4 27.17 -19.31 -22.82
N GLN A 5 26.04 -20.02 -22.88
CA GLN A 5 24.76 -19.52 -22.37
C GLN A 5 24.92 -19.37 -20.87
N VAL A 6 25.32 -18.18 -20.43
CA VAL A 6 25.20 -17.79 -19.03
C VAL A 6 23.71 -17.84 -18.72
N ASP A 7 23.33 -18.82 -17.90
CA ASP A 7 21.96 -19.02 -17.44
C ASP A 7 21.52 -17.74 -16.70
N ARG A 8 20.79 -16.87 -17.40
CA ARG A 8 20.28 -15.57 -16.89
C ARG A 8 19.02 -15.75 -16.06
N THR A 9 18.81 -16.92 -15.49
CA THR A 9 17.83 -17.09 -14.43
C THR A 9 18.44 -16.55 -13.14
N GLU A 10 18.40 -15.23 -12.94
CA GLU A 10 18.25 -14.76 -11.55
C GLU A 10 17.10 -15.60 -10.97
N PRO A 11 17.33 -16.39 -9.91
CA PRO A 11 16.32 -17.33 -9.45
C PRO A 11 15.09 -16.49 -9.11
N LEU A 12 13.93 -16.82 -9.69
CA LEU A 12 12.67 -16.07 -9.52
C LEU A 12 12.38 -15.73 -8.05
N LEU A 13 12.83 -16.63 -7.16
CA LEU A 13 12.83 -16.47 -5.70
C LEU A 13 13.60 -15.23 -5.23
N TYR A 14 14.81 -14.99 -5.71
CA TYR A 14 15.61 -13.81 -5.35
C TYR A 14 14.93 -12.51 -5.77
N THR A 15 14.40 -12.44 -7.00
CA THR A 15 13.64 -11.26 -7.43
C THR A 15 12.39 -11.06 -6.56
N ALA A 16 11.63 -12.12 -6.28
CA ALA A 16 10.43 -12.06 -5.46
C ALA A 16 10.74 -11.61 -4.03
N LEU A 17 11.77 -12.19 -3.41
CA LEU A 17 12.26 -11.83 -2.08
C LEU A 17 12.68 -10.36 -2.01
N LYS A 18 13.47 -9.90 -2.99
CA LYS A 18 13.89 -8.51 -3.07
C LYS A 18 12.70 -7.55 -3.15
N ARG A 19 11.68 -7.87 -3.96
CA ARG A 19 10.49 -7.03 -4.08
C ARG A 19 9.62 -7.08 -2.83
N HIS A 20 9.52 -8.25 -2.18
CA HIS A 20 8.85 -8.39 -0.91
C HIS A 20 9.50 -7.49 0.15
N MET A 21 10.83 -7.56 0.30
CA MET A 21 11.57 -6.77 1.29
C MET A 21 11.47 -5.26 1.03
N LEU A 22 11.53 -4.84 -0.23
CA LEU A 22 11.32 -3.43 -0.59
C LEU A 22 9.90 -2.98 -0.25
N ALA A 23 8.87 -3.70 -0.72
CA ALA A 23 7.48 -3.36 -0.47
C ALA A 23 7.15 -3.34 1.04
N LEU A 24 7.67 -4.33 1.78
CA LEU A 24 7.58 -4.41 3.24
C LEU A 24 8.17 -3.14 3.87
N PHE A 25 9.42 -2.83 3.56
CA PHE A 25 10.10 -1.65 4.10
C PHE A 25 9.33 -0.36 3.81
N GLY A 26 8.96 -0.12 2.56
CA GLY A 26 8.27 1.11 2.17
C GLY A 26 6.90 1.28 2.81
N ALA A 27 6.09 0.23 2.83
CA ALA A 27 4.77 0.27 3.44
C ALA A 27 4.84 0.33 4.97
N SER A 28 5.83 -0.33 5.59
CA SER A 28 6.06 -0.21 7.04
C SER A 28 6.51 1.17 7.45
N VAL A 29 7.44 1.79 6.72
CA VAL A 29 7.86 3.16 6.99
C VAL A 29 6.72 4.14 6.75
N ALA A 30 5.94 3.98 5.68
CA ALA A 30 4.79 4.83 5.39
C ALA A 30 3.77 4.81 6.54
N MET A 31 3.40 3.61 6.99
CA MET A 31 2.40 3.45 8.06
C MET A 31 2.95 3.84 9.44
N ALA A 32 4.19 3.48 9.77
CA ALA A 32 4.83 3.90 11.02
C ALA A 32 4.95 5.43 11.10
N LEU A 33 5.33 6.08 10.00
CA LEU A 33 5.39 7.54 9.92
C LEU A 33 4.02 8.18 10.11
N HIS A 34 2.99 7.64 9.44
CA HIS A 34 1.61 8.12 9.62
C HIS A 34 1.19 8.05 11.10
N ILE A 35 1.33 6.88 11.73
CA ILE A 35 1.01 6.68 13.14
C ILE A 35 1.79 7.64 14.02
N TYR A 36 3.11 7.72 13.82
CA TYR A 36 3.98 8.56 14.62
C TYR A 36 3.59 10.05 14.55
N LEU A 37 3.24 10.55 13.36
CA LEU A 37 2.81 11.94 13.18
C LEU A 37 1.39 12.21 13.66
N SER A 38 0.51 11.21 13.64
CA SER A 38 -0.87 11.36 14.08
C SER A 38 -1.01 11.44 15.62
N PHE A 39 -0.14 10.81 16.41
CA PHE A 39 -0.21 10.81 17.89
C PHE A 39 0.53 11.99 18.57
N ASP A 40 -0.07 12.55 19.65
CA ASP A 40 0.13 13.87 20.30
C ASP A 40 1.57 14.43 20.54
N ASN A 41 1.72 15.76 20.75
CA ASN A 41 2.98 16.50 20.92
C ASN A 41 3.76 16.20 22.21
N GLN A 42 3.17 15.51 23.19
CA GLN A 42 3.85 15.21 24.45
C GLN A 42 4.67 13.91 24.33
N GLY A 43 5.95 14.05 23.96
CA GLY A 43 6.93 12.97 24.01
C GLY A 43 7.22 12.30 22.66
N TRP A 44 7.85 13.03 21.73
CA TRP A 44 8.34 12.52 20.45
C TRP A 44 9.23 11.27 20.61
N LEU A 45 10.00 11.22 21.71
CA LEU A 45 10.92 10.12 22.02
C LEU A 45 10.34 9.08 23.00
N ALA A 46 9.02 9.06 23.22
CA ALA A 46 8.42 8.04 24.07
C ALA A 46 8.60 6.66 23.43
N LEU A 47 9.47 5.82 24.01
CA LEU A 47 9.86 4.51 23.47
C LEU A 47 8.65 3.61 23.17
N ALA A 48 7.61 3.68 24.01
CA ALA A 48 6.35 2.97 23.80
C ALA A 48 5.70 3.30 22.45
N ARG A 49 5.70 4.57 22.04
CA ARG A 49 5.09 5.00 20.77
C ARG A 49 5.86 4.51 19.56
N ILE A 50 7.18 4.53 19.63
CA ILE A 50 8.05 4.00 18.56
C ILE A 50 7.78 2.50 18.39
N GLY A 51 7.72 1.75 19.50
CA GLY A 51 7.39 0.32 19.46
C GLY A 51 6.03 0.06 18.83
N THR A 52 5.00 0.80 19.24
CA THR A 52 3.65 0.70 18.68
C THR A 52 3.62 1.07 17.19
N ALA A 53 4.22 2.18 16.78
CA ALA A 53 4.24 2.61 15.38
C ALA A 53 4.98 1.61 14.48
N LEU A 54 6.12 1.09 14.94
CA LEU A 54 6.88 0.07 14.21
C LEU A 54 6.12 -1.25 14.10
N GLY A 55 5.54 -1.75 15.20
CA GLY A 55 4.78 -3.01 15.18
C GLY A 55 3.60 -2.95 14.22
N HIS A 56 2.85 -1.86 14.25
CA HIS A 56 1.75 -1.61 13.34
C HIS A 56 2.20 -1.40 11.88
N GLY A 57 3.28 -0.65 11.67
CA GLY A 57 3.89 -0.49 10.36
C GLY A 57 4.33 -1.83 9.78
N LEU A 58 4.93 -2.72 10.58
CA LEU A 58 5.33 -4.05 10.14
C LEU A 58 4.15 -4.93 9.73
N LEU A 59 3.05 -4.93 10.50
CA LEU A 59 1.85 -5.69 10.16
C LEU A 59 1.24 -5.20 8.84
N PHE A 60 1.02 -3.89 8.71
CA PHE A 60 0.49 -3.30 7.49
C PHE A 60 1.42 -3.57 6.30
N GLY A 61 2.72 -3.32 6.48
CA GLY A 61 3.71 -3.51 5.44
C GLY A 61 3.83 -4.96 4.97
N HIS A 62 3.64 -5.92 5.87
CA HIS A 62 3.66 -7.34 5.51
C HIS A 62 2.50 -7.70 4.58
N VAL A 63 1.28 -7.22 4.88
CA VAL A 63 0.12 -7.43 4.00
C VAL A 63 0.33 -6.80 2.63
N VAL A 64 0.87 -5.57 2.58
CA VAL A 64 1.21 -4.90 1.31
C VAL A 64 2.31 -5.65 0.55
N ALA A 65 3.31 -6.18 1.25
CA ALA A 65 4.37 -6.96 0.63
C ALA A 65 3.86 -8.27 0.02
N LEU A 66 2.90 -8.93 0.67
CA LEU A 66 2.20 -10.11 0.13
C LEU A 66 1.35 -9.76 -1.08
N LEU A 67 0.65 -8.62 -1.07
CA LEU A 67 -0.06 -8.08 -2.23
C LEU A 67 0.89 -7.95 -3.42
N VAL A 68 1.95 -7.15 -3.27
CA VAL A 68 2.90 -6.82 -4.35
C VAL A 68 3.60 -8.07 -4.89
N THR A 69 4.06 -8.95 -3.99
CA THR A 69 4.79 -10.17 -4.36
C THR A 69 3.85 -11.19 -5.01
N GLY A 70 2.63 -11.34 -4.49
CA GLY A 70 1.62 -12.22 -5.06
C GLY A 70 1.26 -11.81 -6.49
N LEU A 71 1.02 -10.51 -6.73
CA LEU A 71 0.79 -9.99 -8.08
C LEU A 71 1.98 -10.26 -9.02
N LEU A 72 3.22 -10.05 -8.54
CA LEU A 72 4.42 -10.33 -9.33
C LEU A 72 4.54 -11.79 -9.76
N VAL A 73 4.19 -12.73 -8.88
CA VAL A 73 4.31 -14.16 -9.14
C VAL A 73 3.15 -14.65 -9.99
N MET A 74 1.94 -14.15 -9.75
CA MET A 74 0.71 -14.63 -10.37
C MET A 74 0.52 -14.11 -11.80
N ILE A 75 0.73 -12.80 -12.04
CA ILE A 75 0.43 -12.17 -13.33
C ILE A 75 1.14 -12.86 -14.51
N PRO A 76 2.44 -13.23 -14.43
CA PRO A 76 3.12 -13.92 -15.52
C PRO A 76 2.69 -15.37 -15.74
N ARG A 77 2.14 -16.04 -14.72
CA ARG A 77 1.82 -17.48 -14.78
C ARG A 77 0.49 -17.76 -15.50
N ILE A 78 -0.44 -16.81 -15.50
CA ILE A 78 -1.75 -16.97 -16.12
C ILE A 78 -1.68 -16.49 -17.57
N GLN A 79 -1.78 -17.39 -18.54
CA GLN A 79 -1.66 -17.04 -19.97
C GLN A 79 -2.88 -16.25 -20.48
N PHE A 80 -4.09 -16.65 -20.10
CA PHE A 80 -5.33 -15.99 -20.52
C PHE A 80 -5.47 -14.60 -19.91
N ILE A 81 -5.53 -13.56 -20.75
CA ILE A 81 -5.48 -12.16 -20.30
C ILE A 81 -6.67 -11.79 -19.41
N VAL A 82 -7.89 -12.27 -19.73
CA VAL A 82 -9.08 -11.99 -18.93
C VAL A 82 -8.96 -12.62 -17.55
N LEU A 83 -8.62 -13.91 -17.49
CA LEU A 83 -8.40 -14.62 -16.22
C LEU A 83 -7.26 -13.98 -15.41
N ARG A 84 -6.19 -13.52 -16.07
CA ARG A 84 -5.07 -12.82 -15.43
C ARG A 84 -5.53 -11.53 -14.77
N ILE A 85 -6.33 -10.72 -15.48
CA ILE A 85 -6.88 -9.47 -14.94
C ILE A 85 -7.82 -9.77 -13.78
N CYS A 86 -8.76 -10.72 -13.93
CA CYS A 86 -9.69 -11.10 -12.87
C CYS A 86 -8.97 -11.59 -11.61
N ALA A 87 -7.98 -12.47 -11.77
CA ALA A 87 -7.18 -12.98 -10.65
C ALA A 87 -6.36 -11.87 -9.99
N ALA A 88 -5.73 -10.99 -10.79
CA ALA A 88 -4.98 -9.83 -10.28
C ALA A 88 -5.86 -8.87 -9.50
N CYS A 89 -7.07 -8.56 -10.00
CA CYS A 89 -8.05 -7.74 -9.30
C CYS A 89 -8.51 -8.41 -8.00
N LEU A 90 -8.88 -9.70 -8.03
CA LEU A 90 -9.33 -10.41 -6.84
C LEU A 90 -8.26 -10.45 -5.75
N TRP A 91 -7.03 -10.82 -6.12
CA TRP A 91 -5.89 -10.85 -5.19
C TRP A 91 -5.55 -9.46 -4.66
N GLY A 92 -5.43 -8.49 -5.57
CA GLY A 92 -5.06 -7.13 -5.23
C GLY A 92 -6.07 -6.48 -4.30
N VAL A 93 -7.36 -6.57 -4.61
CA VAL A 93 -8.43 -6.01 -3.78
C VAL A 93 -8.53 -6.75 -2.45
N ALA A 94 -8.46 -8.09 -2.43
CA ALA A 94 -8.53 -8.84 -1.18
C ALA A 94 -7.42 -8.46 -0.19
N PHE A 95 -6.15 -8.45 -0.64
CA PHE A 95 -5.04 -8.06 0.23
C PHE A 95 -5.00 -6.55 0.49
N GLY A 96 -5.47 -5.73 -0.44
CA GLY A 96 -5.56 -4.29 -0.25
C GLY A 96 -6.57 -3.93 0.83
N THR A 97 -7.77 -4.50 0.76
CA THR A 97 -8.83 -4.36 1.78
C THR A 97 -8.36 -4.93 3.11
N LEU A 98 -7.65 -6.08 3.11
CA LEU A 98 -7.07 -6.65 4.32
C LEU A 98 -6.03 -5.73 4.97
N ALA A 99 -5.19 -5.04 4.18
CA ALA A 99 -4.20 -4.10 4.72
C ALA A 99 -4.89 -2.96 5.46
N TRP A 100 -5.97 -2.42 4.88
CA TRP A 100 -6.79 -1.40 5.55
C TRP A 100 -7.55 -1.95 6.75
N TRP A 101 -8.09 -3.17 6.68
CA TRP A 101 -8.71 -3.82 7.83
C TRP A 101 -7.73 -3.99 9.00
N VAL A 102 -6.48 -4.40 8.73
CA VAL A 102 -5.43 -4.50 9.76
C VAL A 102 -5.14 -3.13 10.37
N HIS A 103 -5.13 -2.05 9.58
CA HIS A 103 -4.95 -0.69 10.09
C HIS A 103 -6.16 -0.19 10.90
N VAL A 104 -7.38 -0.36 10.40
CA VAL A 104 -8.57 0.23 11.03
C VAL A 104 -9.12 -0.67 12.15
N GLY A 105 -9.26 -1.96 11.89
CA GLY A 105 -9.85 -2.91 12.85
C GLY A 105 -8.91 -3.28 13.99
N LEU A 106 -7.65 -3.65 13.71
CA LEU A 106 -6.73 -4.13 14.75
C LEU A 106 -6.02 -2.99 15.48
N LEU A 107 -5.71 -1.91 14.76
CA LEU A 107 -4.83 -0.84 15.26
C LEU A 107 -5.61 0.36 15.77
N LEU A 108 -6.66 0.79 15.09
CA LEU A 108 -7.56 1.83 15.61
C LEU A 108 -8.66 1.27 16.52
N GLN A 109 -8.71 -0.06 16.68
CA GLN A 109 -9.70 -0.77 17.51
C GLN A 109 -11.15 -0.39 17.16
N GLN A 110 -11.41 -0.01 15.91
CA GLN A 110 -12.77 0.23 15.45
C GLN A 110 -13.45 -1.13 15.22
N PRO A 111 -14.46 -1.49 16.01
CA PRO A 111 -15.05 -2.84 15.98
C PRO A 111 -15.85 -3.10 14.70
N THR A 112 -16.37 -2.03 14.07
CA THR A 112 -17.21 -2.10 12.87
C THR A 112 -16.74 -1.06 11.84
N PRO A 113 -15.58 -1.25 11.21
CA PRO A 113 -15.11 -0.34 10.18
C PRO A 113 -16.02 -0.42 8.96
N ASP A 114 -16.26 0.72 8.30
CA ASP A 114 -17.06 0.75 7.08
C ASP A 114 -16.39 -0.06 5.97
N PHE A 115 -16.98 -1.22 5.64
CA PHE A 115 -16.44 -2.13 4.63
C PHE A 115 -16.35 -1.47 3.25
N GLY A 116 -17.25 -0.54 2.92
CA GLY A 116 -17.22 0.21 1.67
C GLY A 116 -15.95 1.05 1.56
N VAL A 117 -15.59 1.76 2.64
CA VAL A 117 -14.35 2.54 2.71
C VAL A 117 -13.11 1.65 2.57
N LEU A 118 -13.08 0.52 3.29
CA LEU A 118 -11.97 -0.43 3.21
C LEU A 118 -11.82 -1.02 1.80
N LEU A 119 -12.92 -1.34 1.14
CA LEU A 119 -12.95 -1.88 -0.21
C LEU A 119 -12.43 -0.86 -1.23
N ILE A 120 -12.90 0.39 -1.15
CA ILE A 120 -12.41 1.48 -2.01
C ILE A 120 -10.91 1.70 -1.79
N GLY A 121 -10.47 1.68 -0.53
CA GLY A 121 -9.05 1.71 -0.17
C GLY A 121 -8.26 0.55 -0.78
N GLY A 122 -8.81 -0.66 -0.75
CA GLY A 122 -8.19 -1.86 -1.32
C GLY A 122 -8.06 -1.80 -2.84
N VAL A 123 -9.09 -1.29 -3.52
CA VAL A 123 -9.07 -1.02 -4.96
C VAL A 123 -7.99 0.02 -5.29
N ALA A 124 -7.96 1.14 -4.57
CA ALA A 124 -6.99 2.21 -4.80
C ALA A 124 -5.54 1.75 -4.58
N LEU A 125 -5.29 1.01 -3.50
CA LEU A 125 -3.98 0.48 -3.15
C LEU A 125 -3.48 -0.55 -4.19
N SER A 126 -4.37 -1.36 -4.75
CA SER A 126 -4.00 -2.42 -5.70
C SER A 126 -3.91 -1.97 -7.15
N ALA A 127 -4.68 -0.94 -7.56
CA ALA A 127 -4.79 -0.49 -8.95
C ALA A 127 -3.42 -0.21 -9.59
N GLY A 128 -2.55 0.50 -8.89
CA GLY A 128 -1.19 0.81 -9.34
C GLY A 128 -0.36 -0.44 -9.64
N PHE A 129 -0.34 -1.38 -8.70
CA PHE A 129 0.44 -2.61 -8.83
C PHE A 129 -0.09 -3.54 -9.92
N ILE A 130 -1.42 -3.63 -10.06
CA ILE A 130 -2.04 -4.41 -11.14
C ILE A 130 -1.63 -3.84 -12.50
N LEU A 131 -1.76 -2.52 -12.69
CA LEU A 131 -1.39 -1.86 -13.95
C LEU A 131 0.11 -1.98 -14.25
N CYS A 132 0.95 -1.86 -13.22
CA CYS A 132 2.40 -2.07 -13.34
C CYS A 132 2.76 -3.51 -13.77
N GLY A 133 1.91 -4.50 -13.44
CA GLY A 133 2.12 -5.89 -13.84
C GLY A 133 1.65 -6.21 -15.24
N LEU A 134 0.61 -5.53 -15.69
CA LEU A 134 0.05 -5.74 -17.01
C LEU A 134 0.83 -5.00 -18.11
N ARG A 135 1.49 -3.87 -17.78
CA ARG A 135 2.18 -3.02 -18.77
C ARG A 135 3.60 -2.67 -18.37
N LYS A 136 4.50 -2.66 -19.37
CA LYS A 136 5.85 -2.11 -19.26
C LYS A 136 5.78 -0.58 -19.28
N LEU A 137 5.63 0.04 -18.12
CA LEU A 137 5.57 1.50 -17.96
C LEU A 137 6.92 2.05 -17.47
N PRO A 138 7.33 3.28 -17.82
CA PRO A 138 8.50 3.92 -17.22
C PRO A 138 8.29 4.13 -15.71
N PHE A 139 9.38 4.20 -14.95
CA PHE A 139 9.33 4.24 -13.48
C PHE A 139 8.47 5.39 -12.93
N TRP A 140 8.65 6.60 -13.47
CA TRP A 140 7.88 7.78 -13.04
C TRP A 140 6.38 7.61 -13.26
N LEU A 141 5.96 6.92 -14.33
CA LEU A 141 4.54 6.69 -14.60
C LEU A 141 3.96 5.62 -13.68
N ARG A 142 4.74 4.57 -13.36
CA ARG A 142 4.37 3.57 -12.33
C ARG A 142 4.17 4.22 -10.96
N MET A 143 5.02 5.19 -10.63
CA MET A 143 4.91 5.99 -9.41
C MET A 143 3.59 6.75 -9.38
N LEU A 144 3.27 7.52 -10.43
CA LEU A 144 2.06 8.33 -10.47
C LEU A 144 0.79 7.49 -10.44
N ILE A 145 0.74 6.39 -11.19
CA ILE A 145 -0.45 5.52 -11.27
C ILE A 145 -0.67 4.75 -9.96
N THR A 146 0.39 4.49 -9.19
CA THR A 146 0.25 3.85 -7.87
C THR A 146 -0.05 4.85 -6.77
N ALA A 147 0.65 5.99 -6.74
CA ALA A 147 0.48 7.00 -5.70
C ALA A 147 -0.83 7.78 -5.85
N GLY A 148 -1.22 8.13 -7.08
CA GLY A 148 -2.36 9.00 -7.37
C GLY A 148 -3.68 8.48 -6.83
N PRO A 149 -4.18 7.30 -7.26
CA PRO A 149 -5.44 6.74 -6.77
C PRO A 149 -5.45 6.56 -5.24
N LEU A 150 -4.34 6.07 -4.69
CA LEU A 150 -4.18 5.88 -3.25
C LEU A 150 -4.31 7.22 -2.50
N PHE A 151 -3.62 8.26 -2.96
CA PHE A 151 -3.67 9.59 -2.37
C PHE A 151 -5.07 10.20 -2.47
N VAL A 152 -5.70 10.12 -3.64
CA VAL A 152 -7.06 10.63 -3.86
C VAL A 152 -8.05 9.99 -2.89
N VAL A 153 -8.02 8.66 -2.74
CA VAL A 153 -8.93 7.98 -1.83
C VAL A 153 -8.65 8.33 -0.36
N ILE A 154 -7.39 8.48 0.04
CA ILE A 154 -7.03 8.97 1.38
C ILE A 154 -7.64 10.36 1.62
N VAL A 155 -7.48 11.29 0.68
CA VAL A 155 -8.01 12.65 0.80
C VAL A 155 -9.54 12.64 0.85
N VAL A 156 -10.20 11.91 -0.05
CA VAL A 156 -11.67 11.86 -0.12
C VAL A 156 -12.25 11.27 1.15
N THR A 157 -11.75 10.11 1.60
CA THR A 157 -12.25 9.47 2.83
C THR A 157 -12.00 10.32 4.07
N TYR A 158 -10.88 11.05 4.13
CA TYR A 158 -10.62 12.00 5.21
C TYR A 158 -11.56 13.22 5.17
N GLN A 159 -11.81 13.80 4.00
CA GLN A 159 -12.73 14.92 3.84
C GLN A 159 -14.16 14.54 4.25
N ASN A 160 -14.62 13.34 3.85
CA ASN A 160 -15.91 12.82 4.26
C ASN A 160 -16.01 12.61 5.78
N TYR A 161 -14.99 11.99 6.39
CA TYR A 161 -14.91 11.84 7.84
C TYR A 161 -15.00 13.20 8.54
N PHE A 162 -14.23 14.19 8.07
CA PHE A 162 -14.24 15.52 8.67
C PHE A 162 -15.60 16.22 8.51
N ALA A 163 -16.25 16.08 7.35
CA ALA A 163 -17.58 16.65 7.10
C ALA A 163 -18.69 15.99 7.96
N THR A 164 -18.52 14.73 8.33
CA THR A 164 -19.47 13.96 9.13
C THR A 164 -19.12 13.89 10.62
N LEU A 165 -18.06 14.57 11.06
CA LEU A 165 -17.52 14.46 12.42
C LEU A 165 -18.53 14.85 13.52
N ALA A 166 -19.46 15.75 13.23
CA ALA A 166 -20.50 16.19 14.16
C ALA A 166 -21.74 15.26 14.18
N GLN A 167 -21.80 14.27 13.30
CA GLN A 167 -22.92 13.33 13.22
C GLN A 167 -22.78 12.23 14.28
N PRO A 168 -23.88 11.58 14.71
CA PRO A 168 -23.84 10.49 15.68
C PRO A 168 -23.00 9.28 15.23
N SER A 169 -22.87 9.11 13.92
CA SER A 169 -22.11 8.02 13.27
C SER A 169 -21.25 8.61 12.14
N PRO A 170 -20.09 9.19 12.45
CA PRO A 170 -19.20 9.76 11.43
C PRO A 170 -18.68 8.66 10.49
N GLU A 171 -18.40 9.04 9.24
CA GLU A 171 -17.84 8.12 8.25
C GLU A 171 -16.43 7.64 8.65
N THR A 172 -15.98 6.50 8.13
CA THR A 172 -14.63 5.99 8.41
C THR A 172 -13.60 6.66 7.50
N ALA A 173 -12.50 7.17 8.06
CA ALA A 173 -11.33 7.57 7.27
C ALA A 173 -10.35 6.40 7.10
N LEU A 174 -9.63 6.35 5.98
CA LEU A 174 -8.54 5.37 5.82
C LEU A 174 -7.30 5.74 6.63
N LEU A 175 -7.00 7.03 6.74
CA LEU A 175 -5.92 7.57 7.55
C LEU A 175 -6.49 8.68 8.42
N TYR A 176 -6.16 8.66 9.71
CA TYR A 176 -6.68 9.62 10.68
C TYR A 176 -5.64 10.67 10.99
N PHE A 177 -6.01 11.93 10.81
CA PHE A 177 -5.19 13.09 11.12
C PHE A 177 -5.83 13.89 12.24
N ARG A 178 -5.01 14.65 12.98
CA ARG A 178 -5.51 15.44 14.09
C ARG A 178 -6.47 16.54 13.61
N PRO A 179 -7.56 16.81 14.34
CA PRO A 179 -8.48 17.92 14.04
C PRO A 179 -7.76 19.28 14.02
N ASP A 180 -6.74 19.46 14.87
CA ASP A 180 -5.98 20.71 14.98
C ASP A 180 -5.04 20.95 13.77
N TYR A 181 -4.75 19.91 12.98
CA TYR A 181 -3.84 19.98 11.84
C TYR A 181 -4.46 19.32 10.60
N PRO A 182 -5.60 19.83 10.09
CA PRO A 182 -6.32 19.19 8.97
C PRO A 182 -5.49 19.16 7.69
N ASN A 183 -4.54 20.09 7.55
CA ASN A 183 -3.63 20.16 6.41
C ASN A 183 -2.59 19.03 6.37
N MET A 184 -2.45 18.23 7.44
CA MET A 184 -1.54 17.09 7.45
C MET A 184 -1.93 16.00 6.45
N VAL A 185 -3.21 15.90 6.05
CA VAL A 185 -3.65 14.93 5.04
C VAL A 185 -2.87 15.08 3.73
N TRP A 186 -2.58 16.30 3.30
CA TRP A 186 -1.89 16.59 2.04
C TRP A 186 -0.42 16.13 2.10
N TRP A 187 0.25 16.41 3.21
CA TRP A 187 1.67 16.10 3.39
C TRP A 187 1.89 14.63 3.75
N VAL A 188 1.21 14.16 4.80
CA VAL A 188 1.39 12.80 5.32
C VAL A 188 0.75 11.79 4.38
N GLY A 189 -0.46 12.05 3.87
CA GLY A 189 -1.08 11.21 2.85
C GLY A 189 -0.24 11.17 1.57
N GLY A 190 0.31 12.30 1.14
CA GLY A 190 1.19 12.37 -0.03
C GLY A 190 2.46 11.55 0.15
N ILE A 191 3.18 11.74 1.26
CA ILE A 191 4.39 10.97 1.58
C ILE A 191 4.07 9.48 1.71
N PHE A 192 2.96 9.14 2.38
CA PHE A 192 2.49 7.76 2.53
C PHE A 192 2.31 7.08 1.17
N SER A 193 1.56 7.72 0.27
CA SER A 193 1.29 7.18 -1.06
C SER A 193 2.56 7.07 -1.91
N LEU A 194 3.45 8.06 -1.82
CA LEU A 194 4.73 8.05 -2.53
C LEU A 194 5.67 6.94 -2.05
N LEU A 195 5.78 6.72 -0.74
CA LEU A 195 6.62 5.66 -0.17
C LEU A 195 6.15 4.28 -0.63
N ILE A 196 4.84 4.02 -0.57
CA ILE A 196 4.24 2.76 -1.04
C ILE A 196 4.49 2.58 -2.55
N ALA A 197 4.24 3.63 -3.34
CA ALA A 197 4.47 3.58 -4.78
C ALA A 197 5.94 3.35 -5.14
N PHE A 198 6.86 4.03 -4.45
CA PHE A 198 8.31 3.93 -4.71
C PHE A 198 8.79 2.52 -4.47
N PHE A 199 8.70 2.07 -3.22
CA PHE A 199 9.25 0.80 -2.83
C PHE A 199 8.47 -0.38 -3.41
N GLY A 200 7.16 -0.23 -3.62
CA GLY A 200 6.33 -1.26 -4.23
C GLY A 200 6.53 -1.42 -5.74
N THR A 201 6.99 -0.38 -6.46
CA THR A 201 7.17 -0.44 -7.94
C THR A 201 8.62 -0.44 -8.41
N VAL A 202 9.59 -0.24 -7.51
CA VAL A 202 11.01 -0.39 -7.83
C VAL A 202 11.28 -1.81 -8.37
N GLY A 203 11.97 -1.89 -9.51
CA GLY A 203 12.34 -3.16 -10.14
C GLY A 203 11.30 -3.80 -11.05
N TRP A 204 10.09 -3.23 -11.21
CA TRP A 204 9.08 -3.80 -12.13
C TRP A 204 9.47 -3.73 -13.61
N GLY A 205 10.28 -2.74 -14.01
CA GLY A 205 10.65 -2.49 -15.41
C GLY A 205 11.82 -3.30 -16.00
N ARG A 206 12.49 -4.16 -15.21
CA ARG A 206 13.70 -4.88 -15.69
C ARG A 206 13.43 -6.21 -16.40
N ARG A 207 12.18 -6.62 -16.58
CA ARG A 207 11.86 -7.88 -17.29
C ARG A 207 11.52 -7.60 -18.76
N SER A 208 12.46 -7.91 -19.64
CA SER A 208 12.19 -8.31 -21.02
C SER A 208 11.53 -9.70 -20.99
N PHE A 209 10.20 -9.74 -20.83
CA PHE A 209 9.42 -10.77 -21.52
C PHE A 209 9.54 -10.52 -23.02
#